data_AF-A0A6M3IYU1-F1
#
_entry.id   AF-A0A6M3IYU1-F1
#
_cell.length_a   1.000
_cell.length_b   1.000
_cell.length_c   1.000
_cell.angle_alpha   90.00
_cell.angle_beta   90.00
_cell.angle_gamma   90.00
#
_symmetry.space_group_name_H-M   'P 1'
#
loop_
_entity.id
_entity.type
_entity.pdbx_description
1 polymer ?
#
loop_
_entity_poly.entity_id
_entity_poly.type
_entity_poly.pdbx_seq_one_letter_code
_entity_poly.pdbx_strand_id
1 'polypeptide(L)' 'MEVSKRYRVNVSTSVKGIKTFDCTVDLTNCSMEEVLAESDKLVAELDRRYPPNQEAK' A
#
# COMPACT_ATOMS: atom_id res chain seq x y z
N MET A 1 26.19 -3.01 -0.75
CA MET A 1 25.17 -2.31 -1.58
C MET A 1 24.06 -1.91 -0.63
N GLU A 2 23.87 -0.62 -0.41
CA GLU A 2 22.84 -0.11 0.50
C GLU A 2 21.49 -0.20 -0.23
N VAL A 3 20.53 -0.93 0.35
CA VAL A 3 19.18 -1.05 -0.21
C VAL A 3 18.34 0.04 0.43
N SER A 4 18.16 1.16 -0.28
CA SER A 4 17.21 2.19 0.15
C SER A 4 15.81 1.74 -0.24
N LYS A 5 14.92 1.64 0.76
CA LYS A 5 13.49 1.34 0.59
C LYS A 5 12.69 2.59 0.96
N ARG A 6 11.91 3.11 0.03
CA ARG A 6 11.00 4.22 0.28
C ARG A 6 9.58 3.81 -0.07
N TYR A 7 8.71 3.87 0.94
CA TYR A 7 7.28 3.64 0.77
C TYR A 7 6.54 4.98 0.85
N ARG A 8 5.71 5.28 -0.14
CA ARG A 8 4.78 6.40 -0.11
C ARG A 8 3.37 5.84 -0.25
N VAL A 9 2.53 6.14 0.74
CA VAL A 9 1.13 5.73 0.75
C VAL A 9 0.28 6.98 0.89
N ASN A 10 -0.54 7.27 -0.11
CA ASN A 10 -1.59 8.26 0.01
C ASN A 10 -2.90 7.54 0.31
N VAL A 11 -3.52 7.87 1.44
CA VAL A 11 -4.81 7.32 1.86
C VAL A 11 -5.87 8.38 1.66
N SER A 12 -6.85 8.10 0.81
CA SER A 12 -8.02 8.95 0.64
C SER A 12 -9.26 8.21 1.17
N THR A 13 -10.02 8.85 2.04
CA THR A 13 -11.31 8.31 2.51
C THR A 13 -12.43 9.17 1.90
N SER A 14 -13.28 8.54 1.10
CA SER A 14 -14.47 9.18 0.54
C SER A 14 -15.55 9.37 1.60
N VAL A 15 -16.45 10.32 1.38
CA VAL A 15 -17.67 10.54 2.20
C VAL A 15 -18.58 9.31 2.27
N LYS A 16 -18.44 8.37 1.33
CA LYS A 16 -19.14 7.07 1.31
C LYS A 16 -18.39 5.95 2.05
N GLY A 17 -17.34 6.27 2.79
CA GLY A 17 -16.52 5.28 3.52
C GLY A 17 -15.56 4.47 2.64
N ILE A 18 -15.53 4.70 1.32
CA ILE A 18 -14.59 4.05 0.40
C ILE A 18 -13.18 4.57 0.69
N LYS A 19 -12.26 3.66 1.00
CA LYS A 19 -10.83 3.99 1.16
C LYS A 19 -10.09 3.65 -0.13
N THR A 20 -9.38 4.63 -0.66
CA THR A 20 -8.48 4.45 -1.81
C THR A 20 -7.05 4.58 -1.32
N PHE A 21 -6.23 3.60 -1.67
CA PHE A 21 -4.80 3.57 -1.36
C PHE A 21 -4.02 3.76 -2.65
N ASP A 22 -3.22 4.81 -2.72
CA ASP A 22 -2.24 5.01 -3.77
C ASP A 22 -0.86 4.68 -3.17
N CYS A 23 -0.29 3.55 -3.62
CA CYS A 23 0.94 3.00 -3.07
C CYS A 23 2.07 3.14 -4.09
N THR A 24 3.16 3.80 -3.68
CA THR A 24 4.40 3.85 -4.46
C THR A 24 5.50 3.19 -3.65
N VAL A 25 6.12 2.15 -4.22
CA VAL A 25 7.29 1.47 -3.66
C VAL A 25 8.50 1.83 -4.52
N ASP A 26 9.49 2.46 -3.90
CA ASP A 26 10.76 2.79 -4.53
C ASP A 26 11.87 1.99 -3.84
N LEU A 27 12.52 1.13 -4.63
CA LEU A 27 13.52 0.16 -4.20
C LEU A 27 14.75 0.32 -5.09
N THR A 28 15.90 0.50 -4.47
CA THR A 28 17.19 0.58 -5.17
C THR A 28 17.90 -0.77 -5.17
N ASN A 29 18.55 -1.11 -6.28
CA ASN A 29 19.29 -2.38 -6.46
C ASN A 29 18.46 -3.66 -6.24
N CYS A 30 17.16 -3.63 -6.50
CA CYS A 30 16.27 -4.79 -6.39
C CYS A 30 15.77 -5.21 -7.78
N SER A 31 15.39 -6.47 -7.91
CA SER A 31 14.70 -6.99 -9.09
C SER A 31 13.23 -6.52 -9.11
N MET A 32 12.63 -6.46 -10.30
CA MET A 32 11.21 -6.12 -10.45
C MET A 32 10.29 -7.05 -9.65
N GLU A 33 10.67 -8.32 -9.52
CA GLU A 33 9.91 -9.31 -8.75
C GLU A 33 9.89 -8.98 -7.25
N GLU A 34 11.01 -8.52 -6.70
CA GLU A 34 11.08 -8.04 -5.32
C GLU A 34 10.23 -6.77 -5.11
N VAL A 35 10.19 -5.87 -6.10
CA VAL A 35 9.35 -4.67 -6.03
C VAL A 35 7.87 -5.04 -5.96
N LEU A 36 7.43 -5.98 -6.80
CA LEU A 36 6.05 -6.45 -6.81
C LEU A 36 5.69 -7.17 -5.50
N ALA A 37 6.56 -8.06 -5.01
CA ALA A 37 6.34 -8.77 -3.75
C ALA A 37 6.25 -7.82 -2.54
N GLU A 38 7.05 -6.75 -2.51
CA GLU A 38 6.96 -5.73 -1.45
C GLU A 38 5.73 -4.85 -1.60
N SER A 39 5.30 -4.56 -2.83
CA SER A 39 4.04 -3.85 -3.11
C SER A 39 2.84 -4.65 -2.62
N ASP A 40 2.77 -5.96 -2.90
CA ASP A 40 1.67 -6.82 -2.48
C ASP A 40 1.58 -6.92 -0.95
N LYS A 41 2.73 -7.04 -0.27
CA LYS A 41 2.78 -7.00 1.21
C LYS A 41 2.24 -5.69 1.76
N LEU A 42 2.59 -4.57 1.14
CA LEU A 42 2.13 -3.25 1.56
C LEU A 42 0.61 -3.12 1.40
N VAL A 43 0.06 -3.56 0.27
CA VAL A 43 -1.38 -3.55 0.01
C VAL A 43 -2.12 -4.42 1.03
N ALA A 44 -1.62 -5.63 1.30
CA ALA A 44 -2.21 -6.54 2.30
C ALA A 44 -2.22 -5.92 3.72
N GLU A 45 -1.13 -5.25 4.11
CA GLU A 45 -1.05 -4.60 5.41
C GLU A 45 -1.97 -3.37 5.49
N LEU A 46 -2.15 -2.63 4.40
CA LEU A 46 -3.08 -1.50 4.33
C LEU A 46 -4.53 -1.96 4.42
N ASP A 47 -4.90 -3.04 3.75
CA ASP A 47 -6.25 -3.62 3.84
C ASP A 47 -6.56 -4.08 5.27
N ARG A 48 -5.58 -4.74 5.93
CA ARG A 48 -5.69 -5.14 7.35
C ARG A 48 -5.83 -3.95 8.29
N ARG A 49 -5.05 -2.89 8.06
CA ARG A 49 -4.98 -1.71 8.95
C ARG A 49 -6.17 -0.79 8.77
N TYR A 50 -6.76 -0.78 7.59
CA TYR A 50 -7.86 0.08 7.20
C TYR A 50 -8.95 -0.75 6.54
N PRO A 51 -9.62 -1.63 7.30
CA PRO A 51 -10.69 -2.45 6.74
C PRO A 51 -11.74 -1.54 6.08
N PRO A 52 -12.30 -1.95 4.92
CA PRO A 52 -13.39 -1.22 4.30
C PRO A 52 -14.48 -1.00 5.35
N ASN A 53 -14.96 0.24 5.47
CA ASN A 53 -15.94 0.58 6.48
C ASN A 53 -17.19 -0.28 6.23
N GLN A 54 -17.40 -1.31 7.04
CA GLN A 54 -18.62 -2.13 7.02
C GLN A 54 -19.74 -1.32 7.69
N GLU A 55 -20.11 -0.18 7.12
CA GLU A 55 -21.27 0.62 7.52
C GLU A 55 -22.03 1.00 6.23
N ALA A 56 -23.31 0.70 6.05
CA ALA A 56 -24.27 0.02 6.90
C ALA A 56 -25.26 -0.68 5.97
N LYS A 57 -25.69 -1.88 6.36
CA LYS A 57 -26.84 -2.55 5.73
C LYS A 57 -28.11 -1.81 6.09
#